data_AF-A0A6N7LEM3-F1
#
_entry.id   AF-A0A6N7LEM3-F1
#
_cell.length_a   1.000
_cell.length_b   1.000
_cell.length_c   1.000
_cell.angle_alpha   90.00
_cell.angle_beta   90.00
_cell.angle_gamma   90.00
#
_symmetry.space_group_name_H-M   'P 1'
#
loop_
_entity.id
_entity.type
_entity.pdbx_description
1 polymer ?
#
loop_
_entity_poly.entity_id
_entity_poly.type
_entity_poly.pdbx_seq_one_letter_code
_entity_poly.pdbx_strand_id
1 'polypeptide(L)'
;MSLTEIIDRLERGIEINRALDAALAQLIGWTRKVEYIKRDGVPTPDRKVLWIVPDGDDTGLIPYYTTSVEAAFDFAQALLPGSVGGVSWDNGNFTAIVNDGPYCSSATPAVAVCLAALKAKS
;
A
#
# COMPACT_ATOMS: atom_id res chain seq x y z
N MET A 1 -11.40 -2.76 -2.83
CA MET A 1 -11.57 -1.37 -2.35
C MET A 1 -11.35 -0.47 -3.54
N SER A 2 -12.16 0.56 -3.69
CA SER A 2 -11.96 1.59 -4.71
C SER A 2 -10.82 2.53 -4.30
N LEU A 3 -10.29 3.32 -5.25
CA LEU A 3 -9.27 4.33 -4.98
C LEU A 3 -9.76 5.36 -3.94
N THR A 4 -10.99 5.86 -4.11
CA THR A 4 -11.62 6.82 -3.20
C THR A 4 -11.74 6.26 -1.78
N GLU A 5 -12.16 4.99 -1.63
CA GLU A 5 -12.23 4.34 -0.32
C GLU A 5 -10.85 4.24 0.36
N ILE A 6 -9.78 3.99 -0.41
CA ILE A 6 -8.42 3.91 0.12
C ILE A 6 -7.96 5.29 0.60
N ILE A 7 -8.18 6.35 -0.20
CA ILE A 7 -7.84 7.73 0.16
C ILE A 7 -8.58 8.14 1.44
N ASP A 8 -9.91 7.97 1.49
CA ASP A 8 -10.73 8.32 2.65
C ASP A 8 -10.25 7.63 3.94
N ARG A 9 -9.83 6.37 3.85
CA ARG A 9 -9.32 5.62 5.01
C ARG A 9 -7.97 6.12 5.48
N LEU A 10 -7.05 6.41 4.54
CA LEU A 10 -5.73 6.96 4.85
C LEU A 10 -5.85 8.35 5.50
N GLU A 11 -6.75 9.20 4.99
CA GLU A 11 -7.00 10.54 5.53
C GLU A 11 -7.56 10.51 6.95
N ARG A 12 -8.45 9.56 7.24
CA ARG A 12 -9.02 9.42 8.59
C ARG A 12 -8.08 8.75 9.58
N GLY A 13 -6.94 8.22 9.13
CA GLY A 13 -6.00 7.47 9.98
C GLY A 13 -6.61 6.19 10.57
N ILE A 14 -7.69 5.68 9.99
CA ILE A 14 -8.41 4.51 10.51
C ILE A 14 -7.67 3.25 10.06
N GLU A 15 -7.12 2.53 11.03
CA GLU A 15 -6.57 1.17 10.87
C GLU A 15 -5.44 1.06 9.84
N ILE A 16 -4.29 1.68 10.13
CA ILE A 16 -3.01 1.36 9.49
C ILE A 16 -2.73 -0.13 9.72
N ASN A 17 -3.09 -0.96 8.73
CA ASN A 17 -3.07 -2.40 8.84
C ASN A 17 -2.76 -3.07 7.50
N ARG A 18 -2.53 -4.38 7.56
CA ARG A 18 -2.16 -5.20 6.40
C ARG A 18 -3.24 -5.28 5.31
N ALA A 19 -4.50 -5.02 5.65
CA ALA A 19 -5.57 -4.98 4.66
C ALA A 19 -5.47 -3.71 3.79
N LEU A 20 -5.04 -2.59 4.36
CA LEU A 20 -4.78 -1.35 3.61
C LEU A 20 -3.53 -1.48 2.74
N ASP A 21 -2.46 -2.08 3.25
CA ASP A 21 -1.27 -2.41 2.45
C ASP A 21 -1.63 -3.31 1.26
N ALA A 22 -2.49 -4.32 1.47
CA ALA A 22 -2.96 -5.20 0.40
C ALA A 22 -3.82 -4.48 -0.64
N ALA A 23 -4.56 -3.44 -0.24
CA ALA A 23 -5.34 -2.62 -1.15
C ALA A 23 -4.44 -1.74 -2.01
N LEU A 24 -3.42 -1.11 -1.40
CA LEU A 24 -2.39 -0.35 -2.11
C LEU A 24 -1.63 -1.25 -3.09
N ALA A 25 -1.23 -2.44 -2.67
CA ALA A 25 -0.55 -3.42 -3.51
C ALA A 25 -1.34 -3.73 -4.80
N GLN A 26 -2.65 -3.92 -4.69
CA GLN A 26 -3.52 -4.19 -5.84
C GLN A 26 -3.58 -3.02 -6.84
N LEU A 27 -3.40 -1.77 -6.39
CA LEU A 27 -3.37 -0.60 -7.28
C LEU A 27 -2.14 -0.59 -8.20
N ILE A 28 -1.06 -1.27 -7.80
CA ILE A 28 0.19 -1.39 -8.56
C ILE A 28 0.42 -2.81 -9.08
N GLY A 29 -0.66 -3.59 -9.28
CA GLY A 29 -0.62 -4.85 -10.02
C GLY A 29 -0.42 -6.13 -9.19
N TRP A 30 -0.30 -6.04 -7.86
CA TRP A 30 -0.23 -7.25 -7.04
C TRP A 30 -1.55 -8.03 -7.11
N THR A 31 -1.44 -9.34 -7.30
CA THR A 31 -2.61 -10.22 -7.42
C THR A 31 -2.70 -11.19 -6.25
N ARG A 32 -3.92 -11.40 -5.74
CA ARG A 32 -4.18 -12.35 -4.67
C ARG A 32 -4.54 -13.72 -5.24
N LYS A 33 -3.77 -14.75 -4.89
CA LYS A 33 -4.08 -16.16 -5.19
C LYS A 33 -4.48 -16.88 -3.91
N VAL A 34 -5.57 -17.63 -3.95
CA VAL A 34 -6.03 -18.45 -2.82
C VAL A 34 -5.86 -19.91 -3.20
N GLU A 35 -5.07 -20.63 -2.41
CA GLU A 35 -4.87 -22.07 -2.57
C GLU A 35 -5.50 -22.82 -1.40
N TYR A 36 -6.14 -23.94 -1.71
CA TYR A 36 -6.75 -24.83 -0.72
C TYR A 36 -5.88 -26.08 -0.60
N ILE A 37 -5.10 -26.14 0.48
CA ILE A 37 -4.13 -27.21 0.72
C ILE A 37 -4.83 -28.31 1.52
N LYS A 38 -5.05 -29.46 0.90
CA LYS A 38 -5.46 -30.66 1.65
C LYS A 38 -4.25 -31.21 2.42
N ARG A 39 -4.45 -31.48 3.71
CA ARG A 39 -3.49 -32.21 4.54
C ARG A 39 -4.10 -33.55 4.93
N ASP A 40 -3.29 -34.60 4.92
CA ASP A 40 -3.74 -35.94 5.32
C ASP A 40 -4.30 -35.92 6.75
N GLY A 41 -5.48 -36.52 6.94
CA GLY A 41 -6.18 -36.56 8.22
C GLY A 41 -6.99 -35.30 8.57
N VAL A 42 -6.95 -34.23 7.75
CA VAL A 42 -7.78 -33.04 7.96
C VAL A 42 -8.95 -33.02 6.96
N PRO A 43 -10.21 -33.10 7.42
CA PRO A 43 -11.37 -33.18 6.53
C PRO A 43 -11.63 -31.89 5.73
N THR A 44 -11.16 -30.75 6.22
CA THR A 44 -11.30 -29.44 5.57
C THR A 44 -9.95 -28.93 5.06
N PRO A 45 -9.82 -28.56 3.78
CA PRO A 45 -8.56 -28.02 3.26
C PRO A 45 -8.23 -26.66 3.90
N ASP A 46 -6.95 -26.47 4.21
CA ASP A 46 -6.44 -25.22 4.76
C ASP A 46 -6.35 -24.17 3.67
N ARG A 47 -6.84 -22.97 4.00
CA ARG A 47 -6.83 -21.83 3.10
C ARG A 47 -5.51 -21.06 3.22
N LYS A 48 -4.67 -21.13 2.18
CA LYS A 48 -3.44 -20.33 2.06
C LYS A 48 -3.66 -19.15 1.12
N VAL A 49 -3.33 -17.95 1.57
CA VAL A 49 -3.34 -16.75 0.73
C VAL A 49 -1.91 -16.48 0.27
N LEU A 50 -1.71 -16.43 -1.03
CA LEU A 50 -0.46 -16.08 -1.69
C LEU A 50 -0.67 -14.75 -2.42
N TRP A 51 0.39 -13.95 -2.46
CA TRP A 51 0.42 -12.69 -3.21
C TRP A 51 1.43 -12.83 -4.34
N ILE A 52 0.98 -12.60 -5.56
CA ILE A 52 1.81 -12.65 -6.76
C ILE A 52 2.37 -11.25 -6.99
N VAL A 53 3.70 -11.17 -7.16
CA VAL A 53 4.40 -9.90 -7.41
C VAL A 53 4.00 -9.33 -8.79
N PRO A 54 4.00 -8.00 -8.96
CA PRO A 54 3.86 -7.40 -10.28
C PRO A 54 4.96 -7.90 -11.22
N ASP A 55 4.61 -8.15 -12.49
CA ASP A 55 5.54 -8.53 -13.56
C ASP A 55 6.26 -9.89 -13.41
N GLY A 56 5.76 -10.78 -12.54
CA GLY A 56 6.29 -12.15 -12.41
C GLY A 56 5.24 -13.17 -11.97
N ASP A 57 5.65 -14.44 -11.97
CA ASP A 57 4.85 -15.56 -11.45
C ASP A 57 5.23 -15.93 -10.01
N ASP A 58 6.17 -15.20 -9.41
CA ASP A 58 6.66 -15.44 -8.06
C ASP A 58 5.69 -14.96 -7.00
N THR A 59 5.65 -15.68 -5.88
CA THR A 59 4.89 -15.26 -4.70
C THR A 59 5.77 -14.45 -3.76
N GLY A 60 5.27 -13.31 -3.31
CA GLY A 60 5.94 -12.42 -2.37
C GLY A 60 5.11 -12.12 -1.12
N LEU A 61 5.74 -11.41 -0.19
CA LEU A 61 5.04 -10.73 0.89
C LEU A 61 4.73 -9.30 0.44
N ILE A 62 3.49 -8.85 0.65
CA ILE A 62 3.16 -7.44 0.41
C ILE A 62 4.08 -6.57 1.28
N PRO A 63 4.70 -5.51 0.74
CA PRO A 63 5.46 -4.56 1.55
C PRO A 63 4.59 -3.83 2.58
N TYR A 64 5.22 -3.22 3.58
CA TYR A 64 4.53 -2.47 4.62
C TYR A 64 4.31 -1.01 4.21
N TYR A 65 3.54 -0.78 3.15
CA TYR A 65 3.37 0.55 2.54
C TYR A 65 2.90 1.64 3.52
N THR A 66 2.09 1.28 4.51
CA THR A 66 1.51 2.25 5.46
C THR A 66 2.36 2.49 6.72
N THR A 67 3.45 1.73 6.92
CA THR A 67 4.33 1.87 8.09
C THR A 67 5.83 1.99 7.76
N SER A 68 6.28 1.59 6.57
CA SER A 68 7.65 1.77 6.09
C SER A 68 7.70 2.89 5.05
N VAL A 69 8.54 3.90 5.31
CA VAL A 69 8.75 5.03 4.38
C VAL A 69 9.39 4.57 3.08
N GLU A 70 10.33 3.62 3.15
CA GLU A 70 10.96 3.01 1.97
C GLU A 70 9.92 2.29 1.11
N ALA A 71 9.07 1.45 1.72
CA ALA A 71 8.00 0.79 0.99
C ALA A 71 7.00 1.80 0.40
N ALA A 72 6.65 2.86 1.13
CA ALA A 72 5.77 3.92 0.63
C ALA A 72 6.37 4.65 -0.57
N PHE A 73 7.68 4.88 -0.56
CA PHE A 73 8.41 5.44 -1.70
C PHE A 73 8.38 4.48 -2.90
N ASP A 74 8.66 3.20 -2.69
CA ASP A 74 8.59 2.18 -3.75
C ASP A 74 7.18 2.09 -4.35
N PHE A 75 6.15 2.17 -3.49
CA PHE A 75 4.76 2.27 -3.95
C PHE A 75 4.53 3.50 -4.82
N ALA A 76 5.01 4.68 -4.40
CA ALA A 76 4.87 5.91 -5.16
C ALA A 76 5.57 5.78 -6.54
N GLN A 77 6.75 5.18 -6.60
CA GLN A 77 7.47 4.93 -7.85
C GLN A 77 6.77 3.89 -8.74
N ALA A 78 6.20 2.84 -8.17
CA ALA A 78 5.42 1.86 -8.93
C ALA A 78 4.10 2.45 -9.45
N LEU A 79 3.47 3.33 -8.67
CA LEU A 79 2.20 3.96 -9.03
C LEU A 79 2.37 5.09 -10.06
N LEU A 80 3.43 5.89 -9.91
CA LEU A 80 3.79 7.05 -10.74
C LEU A 80 5.30 7.02 -11.02
N PRO A 81 5.75 6.23 -12.01
CA PRO A 81 7.17 6.10 -12.33
C PRO A 81 7.82 7.44 -12.65
N GLY A 82 8.98 7.71 -12.04
CA GLY A 82 9.72 8.96 -12.25
C GLY A 82 9.16 10.17 -11.50
N SER A 83 8.17 9.95 -10.62
CA SER A 83 7.67 11.02 -9.75
C SER A 83 8.75 11.49 -8.77
N VAL A 84 8.74 12.79 -8.48
CA VAL A 84 9.64 13.45 -7.53
C VAL A 84 8.80 13.97 -6.38
N GLY A 85 9.28 13.81 -5.15
CA GLY A 85 8.53 14.24 -3.98
C GLY A 85 9.37 14.22 -2.72
N GLY A 86 8.72 14.54 -1.62
CA GLY A 86 9.35 14.53 -0.31
C GLY A 86 8.33 14.43 0.80
N VAL A 87 8.80 13.95 1.94
CA VAL A 87 8.08 14.00 3.21
C VAL A 87 8.91 14.79 4.21
N SER A 88 8.27 15.73 4.87
CA SER A 88 8.82 16.51 5.97
C SER A 88 8.04 16.25 7.24
N TRP A 89 8.67 16.41 8.38
CA TRP A 89 8.04 16.22 9.68
C TRP A 89 8.37 17.38 10.62
N ASP A 90 7.36 17.82 11.35
CA ASP A 90 7.49 18.78 12.44
C ASP A 90 6.55 18.40 13.58
N ASN A 91 7.06 18.31 14.81
CA ASN A 91 6.28 18.09 16.02
C ASN A 91 5.22 16.96 15.96
N GLY A 92 5.56 15.84 15.32
CA GLY A 92 4.65 14.68 15.19
C GLY A 92 3.62 14.79 14.05
N ASN A 93 3.66 15.86 13.26
CA ASN A 93 2.92 16.00 12.02
C ASN A 93 3.83 15.65 10.84
N PHE A 94 3.37 14.74 9.98
CA PHE A 94 4.08 14.34 8.78
C PHE A 94 3.33 14.88 7.57
N THR A 95 4.02 15.60 6.70
CA THR A 95 3.44 16.18 5.48
C THR A 95 4.27 15.77 4.28
N ALA A 96 3.62 15.24 3.25
CA ALA A 96 4.25 14.84 2.00
C ALA A 96 3.63 15.54 0.79
N ILE A 97 4.43 15.64 -0.26
CA ILE A 97 4.02 16.12 -1.59
C ILE A 97 4.71 15.26 -2.65
N VAL A 98 4.01 14.99 -3.75
CA VAL A 98 4.52 14.27 -4.92
C VAL A 98 4.15 15.08 -6.15
N ASN A 99 5.16 15.39 -6.98
CA ASN A 99 5.10 16.31 -8.12
C ASN A 99 4.42 17.63 -7.73
N ASP A 100 3.53 18.14 -8.59
CA ASP A 100 2.70 19.33 -8.35
C ASP A 100 1.36 18.98 -7.65
N GLY A 101 1.29 17.83 -6.98
CA GLY A 101 0.11 17.37 -6.26
C GLY A 101 -0.14 18.14 -4.94
N PRO A 102 -1.26 17.88 -4.26
CA PRO A 102 -1.58 18.55 -3.01
C PRO A 102 -0.67 18.08 -1.86
N TYR A 103 -0.38 18.98 -0.92
CA TYR A 103 0.22 18.62 0.36
C TYR A 103 -0.74 17.70 1.14
N CYS A 104 -0.22 16.58 1.60
CA CYS A 104 -0.96 15.56 2.32
C CYS A 104 -0.34 15.35 3.70
N SER A 105 -1.11 15.57 4.75
CA SER A 105 -0.66 15.36 6.13
C SER A 105 -1.23 14.06 6.70
N SER A 106 -0.45 13.37 7.55
CA SER A 106 -0.88 12.17 8.26
C SER A 106 -0.13 11.96 9.58
N ALA A 107 -0.60 11.00 10.38
CA ALA A 107 0.00 10.58 11.65
C ALA A 107 1.29 9.77 11.46
N THR A 108 1.58 9.28 10.26
CA THR A 108 2.84 8.61 9.93
C THR A 108 3.41 9.13 8.61
N PRO A 109 4.75 9.12 8.44
CA PRO A 109 5.37 9.57 7.19
C PRO A 109 5.02 8.66 6.01
N ALA A 110 4.92 7.35 6.25
CA ALA A 110 4.58 6.37 5.21
C ALA A 110 3.17 6.59 4.64
N VAL A 111 2.18 6.87 5.50
CA VAL A 111 0.82 7.19 5.05
C VAL A 111 0.79 8.53 4.32
N ALA A 112 1.50 9.55 4.79
CA ALA A 112 1.57 10.84 4.11
C ALA A 112 2.09 10.68 2.67
N VAL A 113 3.16 9.89 2.48
CA VAL A 113 3.73 9.58 1.15
C VAL A 113 2.72 8.83 0.26
N CYS A 114 2.10 7.75 0.78
CA CYS A 114 1.10 7.00 0.01
C CYS A 114 -0.07 7.91 -0.42
N LEU A 115 -0.58 8.74 0.49
CA LEU A 115 -1.69 9.64 0.24
C LEU A 115 -1.33 10.69 -0.83
N ALA A 116 -0.14 11.29 -0.74
CA ALA A 116 0.35 12.25 -1.73
C ALA A 116 0.48 11.60 -3.12
N ALA A 117 1.02 10.39 -3.21
CA ALA A 117 1.14 9.67 -4.48
C ALA A 117 -0.23 9.33 -5.10
N LEU A 118 -1.19 8.87 -4.28
CA LEU A 118 -2.55 8.58 -4.73
C LEU A 118 -3.25 9.83 -5.27
N LYS A 119 -3.14 10.96 -4.56
CA LYS A 119 -3.77 12.23 -4.96
C LYS A 119 -3.08 12.90 -6.15
N ALA A 120 -1.78 12.67 -6.35
CA ALA A 120 -1.07 13.15 -7.52
C ALA A 120 -1.43 12.36 -8.79
N LYS A 121 -1.91 11.12 -8.66
CA LYS A 121 -2.37 10.29 -9.79
C LYS A 121 -3.79 10.62 -10.23
N SER A 122 -4.65 11.04 -9.29
CA SER A 122 -6.08 11.26 -9.49
C SER A 122 -6.42 12.51 -10.29
#